data_AF-A0AAE0RGM5-F1
#
_entry.id   AF-A0AAE0RGM5-F1
#
_cell.length_a   1.000
_cell.length_b   1.000
_cell.length_c   1.000
_cell.angle_alpha   90.00
_cell.angle_beta   90.00
_cell.angle_gamma   90.00
#
_symmetry.space_group_name_H-M   'P 1'
#
loop_
_entity.id
_entity.type
_entity.pdbx_description
1 polymer ?
#
loop_
_entity_poly.entity_id
_entity_poly.type
_entity_poly.pdbx_seq_one_letter_code
_entity_poly.pdbx_strand_id
1 'polypeptide(L)'
;MLGGQQPLKHYGITSSISLAFPREIDRMYTQKLVEAMKPFGVFEDEDELNHSCEVVPIESPPCNLVDLKDLLLTSWCQIPQHTFRDLVESMPRRNLPPSAVENVGGKIFTFGSYRLGVHTKGADIDALCVAPRHVERSDFFTSFFEKLKQHDEIKDLRAVEDAFVPVIKFKFDGIEIDLLFARLALQSIPDNLDLRGDSLLRNLDIRCIRSLNGCRVTDEILYLVPNKENFRLTLRAIKLWAKRSAPPPYGGSSFRPLVSGILPFRS
;
A
#
# COMPACT_ATOMS: atom_id res chain seq x y z
N MET A 1 -39.14 4.77 -23.84
CA MET A 1 -37.91 4.67 -23.03
C MET A 1 -37.21 3.37 -23.40
N LEU A 2 -36.02 3.43 -23.99
CA LEU A 2 -35.17 2.26 -24.23
C LEU A 2 -33.74 2.67 -23.89
N GLY A 3 -33.15 1.92 -22.97
CA GLY A 3 -31.99 2.29 -22.17
C GLY A 3 -30.76 2.61 -22.99
N GLY A 4 -30.07 3.68 -22.59
CA GLY A 4 -28.72 3.96 -23.05
C GLY A 4 -27.80 2.80 -22.69
N GLN A 5 -27.20 2.18 -23.70
CA GLN A 5 -26.04 1.32 -23.51
C GLN A 5 -24.97 2.16 -22.83
N GLN A 6 -24.63 1.83 -21.58
CA GLN A 6 -23.44 2.38 -20.95
C GLN A 6 -22.23 2.01 -21.84
N PRO A 7 -21.36 2.96 -22.19
CA PRO A 7 -20.20 2.68 -23.01
C PRO A 7 -19.36 1.59 -22.34
N LEU A 8 -19.01 0.55 -23.09
CA LEU A 8 -18.09 -0.49 -22.66
C LEU A 8 -16.83 0.18 -22.11
N LYS A 9 -16.55 -0.04 -20.83
CA LYS A 9 -15.38 0.53 -20.15
C LYS A 9 -14.12 -0.01 -20.81
N HIS A 10 -13.49 0.81 -21.64
CA HIS A 10 -12.25 0.51 -22.34
C HIS A 10 -11.05 0.84 -21.43
N TYR A 11 -10.08 -0.07 -21.37
CA TYR A 11 -8.87 0.09 -20.56
C TYR A 11 -7.67 0.28 -21.48
N GLY A 12 -6.83 1.27 -21.19
CA GLY A 12 -5.64 1.61 -21.98
C GLY A 12 -5.91 2.59 -23.13
N ILE A 13 -4.81 2.98 -23.79
CA ILE A 13 -4.81 3.97 -24.90
C ILE A 13 -5.10 3.35 -26.28
N THR A 14 -5.07 2.02 -26.38
CA THR A 14 -5.31 1.26 -27.62
C THR A 14 -6.34 0.17 -27.38
N SER A 15 -7.04 -0.26 -28.44
CA SER A 15 -7.97 -1.39 -28.40
C SER A 15 -7.31 -2.69 -27.93
N SER A 16 -8.12 -3.57 -27.34
CA SER A 16 -7.67 -4.91 -26.96
C SER A 16 -7.25 -5.71 -28.20
N ILE A 17 -6.16 -6.47 -28.07
CA ILE A 17 -5.68 -7.37 -29.14
C ILE A 17 -6.67 -8.53 -29.34
N SER A 18 -7.27 -9.01 -28.26
CA SER A 18 -8.26 -10.09 -28.27
C SER A 18 -9.26 -9.90 -27.13
N LEU A 19 -10.52 -10.26 -27.40
CA LEU A 19 -11.59 -10.38 -26.41
C LEU A 19 -11.95 -11.85 -26.14
N ALA A 20 -11.17 -12.80 -26.67
CA ALA A 20 -11.41 -14.22 -26.48
C ALA A 20 -11.24 -14.62 -25.00
N PHE A 21 -12.22 -15.34 -24.47
CA PHE A 21 -12.16 -15.92 -23.13
C PHE A 21 -11.24 -17.16 -23.12
N PRO A 22 -10.65 -17.50 -21.95
CA PRO A 22 -9.82 -18.70 -21.82
C PRO A 22 -10.64 -19.96 -22.09
N ARG A 23 -10.03 -20.91 -22.81
CA ARG A 23 -10.56 -22.27 -23.00
C ARG A 23 -10.24 -23.12 -21.78
N GLU A 24 -10.82 -24.31 -21.74
CA GLU A 24 -10.61 -25.24 -20.63
C GLU A 24 -9.13 -25.61 -20.44
N ILE A 25 -8.41 -25.79 -21.55
CA ILE A 25 -6.97 -26.05 -21.50
C ILE A 25 -6.16 -24.91 -20.87
N ASP A 26 -6.57 -23.65 -21.07
CA ASP A 26 -5.90 -22.48 -20.51
C ASP A 26 -6.11 -22.41 -18.98
N ARG A 27 -7.30 -22.81 -18.50
CA ARG A 27 -7.59 -22.96 -17.07
C ARG A 27 -6.75 -24.07 -16.44
N MET A 28 -6.61 -25.22 -17.11
CA MET A 28 -5.73 -26.30 -16.65
C MET A 28 -4.28 -25.83 -16.50
N TYR A 29 -3.74 -25.08 -17.48
CA TYR A 29 -2.40 -24.51 -17.39
C TYR A 29 -2.27 -23.43 -16.32
N THR A 30 -3.32 -22.64 -16.11
CA THR A 30 -3.36 -21.66 -15.01
C THR A 30 -3.26 -22.36 -13.66
N GLN A 31 -3.96 -23.48 -13.46
CA GLN A 31 -3.82 -24.28 -12.23
C GLN A 31 -2.40 -24.85 -12.09
N LYS A 32 -1.82 -25.40 -13.17
CA LYS A 32 -0.43 -25.89 -13.16
C LYS A 32 0.56 -24.78 -12.80
N LEU A 33 0.34 -23.56 -13.28
CA LEU A 33 1.15 -22.39 -12.93
C LEU A 33 1.04 -22.06 -11.43
N VAL A 34 -0.17 -22.06 -10.87
CA VAL A 34 -0.39 -21.85 -9.43
C VAL A 34 0.35 -22.91 -8.61
N GLU A 35 0.17 -24.19 -8.93
CA GLU A 35 0.86 -25.29 -8.23
C GLU A 35 2.38 -25.17 -8.33
N ALA A 36 2.92 -24.83 -9.51
CA ALA A 36 4.35 -24.65 -9.71
C ALA A 36 4.92 -23.46 -8.91
N MET A 37 4.09 -22.48 -8.58
CA MET A 37 4.50 -21.28 -7.83
C MET A 37 4.47 -21.47 -6.31
N LYS A 38 3.63 -22.39 -5.78
CA LYS A 38 3.49 -22.63 -4.32
C LYS A 38 4.82 -22.90 -3.59
N PRO A 39 5.74 -23.77 -4.10
CA PRO A 39 6.99 -24.07 -3.40
C PRO A 39 7.93 -22.87 -3.23
N PHE A 40 7.62 -21.75 -3.89
CA PHE A 40 8.44 -20.54 -3.87
C PHE A 40 7.91 -19.45 -2.94
N GLY A 41 6.89 -19.75 -2.12
CA GLY A 41 6.39 -18.82 -1.11
C GLY A 41 5.84 -17.51 -1.68
N VAL A 42 5.32 -17.54 -2.92
CA VAL A 42 4.75 -16.35 -3.58
C VAL A 42 3.29 -16.08 -3.20
N PHE A 43 2.70 -17.02 -2.47
CA PHE A 43 1.39 -16.91 -1.83
C PHE A 43 1.63 -16.86 -0.32
N GLU A 44 0.78 -16.13 0.40
CA GLU A 44 0.73 -16.22 1.86
C GLU A 44 0.05 -17.52 2.26
N ASP A 45 0.48 -18.09 3.38
CA ASP A 45 -0.15 -19.26 3.96
C ASP A 45 -1.54 -18.85 4.50
N GLU A 46 -2.59 -19.66 4.27
CA GLU A 46 -3.93 -19.41 4.85
C GLU A 46 -3.88 -19.30 6.37
N ASP A 47 -2.86 -19.88 7.00
CA ASP A 47 -2.61 -19.78 8.44
C ASP A 47 -2.08 -18.41 8.88
N GLU A 48 -1.36 -17.63 8.07
CA GLU A 48 -1.00 -16.24 8.42
C GLU A 48 -2.21 -15.30 8.32
N LEU A 49 -3.21 -15.66 7.50
CA LEU A 49 -4.53 -15.01 7.48
C LEU A 49 -5.37 -15.43 8.71
N ASN A 50 -5.26 -16.68 9.16
CA ASN A 50 -6.03 -17.23 10.28
C ASN A 50 -5.41 -17.01 11.68
N HIS A 51 -4.09 -16.85 11.81
CA HIS A 51 -3.42 -16.54 13.10
C HIS A 51 -3.70 -15.12 13.60
N SER A 52 -4.38 -14.29 12.79
CA SER A 52 -4.97 -13.02 13.23
C SER A 52 -6.40 -13.19 13.80
N CYS A 53 -6.90 -14.43 13.88
CA CYS A 53 -8.27 -14.78 14.29
C CYS A 53 -8.26 -15.82 15.42
N GLU A 54 -7.69 -15.47 16.58
CA GLU A 54 -8.08 -16.08 17.85
C GLU A 54 -8.38 -14.98 18.86
N VAL A 55 -9.66 -14.57 18.93
CA VAL A 55 -10.58 -14.42 20.10
C VAL A 55 -11.88 -13.85 19.48
N VAL A 56 -13.05 -14.49 19.43
CA VAL A 56 -14.05 -14.77 20.48
C VAL A 56 -15.06 -15.76 19.87
N PRO A 57 -15.61 -16.74 20.62
CA PRO A 57 -16.64 -17.63 20.12
C PRO A 57 -18.05 -17.03 20.25
N ILE A 58 -18.94 -17.47 19.35
CA ILE A 58 -20.40 -17.67 19.45
C ILE A 58 -21.23 -16.91 18.36
N GLU A 59 -21.73 -17.75 17.44
CA GLU A 59 -23.01 -17.70 16.71
C GLU A 59 -23.26 -16.58 15.67
N SER A 60 -22.79 -16.81 14.44
CA SER A 60 -23.58 -16.84 13.18
C SER A 60 -22.65 -16.76 11.96
N PRO A 61 -22.98 -17.37 10.80
CA PRO A 61 -22.09 -17.36 9.64
C PRO A 61 -22.14 -15.99 8.93
N PRO A 62 -21.00 -15.32 8.63
CA PRO A 62 -21.03 -14.12 7.81
C PRO A 62 -21.12 -14.50 6.34
N CYS A 63 -22.32 -14.32 5.78
CA CYS A 63 -22.56 -14.31 4.35
C CYS A 63 -22.23 -12.90 3.81
N ASN A 64 -21.18 -12.81 2.99
CA ASN A 64 -20.87 -11.81 1.96
C ASN A 64 -19.54 -11.03 2.14
N LEU A 65 -18.83 -10.84 1.01
CA LEU A 65 -17.49 -10.23 0.83
C LEU A 65 -17.28 -8.79 1.36
N VAL A 66 -18.30 -8.17 1.96
CA VAL A 66 -18.22 -6.82 2.51
C VAL A 66 -17.59 -6.85 3.91
N ASP A 67 -17.88 -7.89 4.71
CA ASP A 67 -17.37 -8.03 6.08
C ASP A 67 -15.88 -8.42 6.11
N LEU A 68 -15.37 -9.05 5.04
CA LEU A 68 -13.95 -9.42 4.92
C LEU A 68 -13.04 -8.20 4.72
N LYS A 69 -13.59 -7.10 4.20
CA LYS A 69 -12.86 -5.85 3.96
C LYS A 69 -12.74 -5.01 5.24
N ASP A 70 -13.75 -5.09 6.11
CA ASP A 70 -13.72 -4.52 7.45
C ASP A 70 -12.86 -5.38 8.40
N LEU A 71 -12.87 -6.72 8.24
CA LEU A 71 -12.01 -7.67 8.96
C LEU A 71 -10.51 -7.50 8.61
N LEU A 72 -10.17 -7.27 7.33
CA LEU A 72 -8.80 -6.97 6.89
C LEU A 72 -8.38 -5.51 7.19
N LEU A 73 -9.34 -4.62 7.46
CA LEU A 73 -9.06 -3.34 8.10
C LEU A 73 -8.76 -3.52 9.61
N THR A 74 -9.25 -4.59 10.23
CA THR A 74 -9.04 -4.88 11.66
C THR A 74 -7.73 -5.63 11.92
N SER A 75 -7.18 -6.38 10.97
CA SER A 75 -5.80 -6.92 11.05
C SER A 75 -4.74 -5.88 10.64
N TRP A 76 -5.12 -4.60 10.64
CA TRP A 76 -4.26 -3.42 10.62
C TRP A 76 -4.21 -2.72 11.99
N CYS A 77 -4.68 -3.39 13.04
CA CYS A 77 -4.77 -2.87 14.41
C CYS A 77 -3.95 -3.70 15.40
N GLN A 78 -2.62 -3.64 15.27
CA GLN A 78 -1.77 -3.61 16.47
C GLN A 78 -0.96 -2.31 16.59
N ILE A 79 -0.88 -1.48 15.53
CA ILE A 79 -0.80 -0.01 15.68
C ILE A 79 -2.12 0.59 15.18
N PRO A 80 -3.08 0.84 16.06
CA PRO A 80 -4.39 1.31 15.62
C PRO A 80 -4.32 2.66 14.90
N GLN A 81 -5.22 2.88 13.93
CA GLN A 81 -5.34 4.17 13.23
C GLN A 81 -5.53 5.35 14.20
N HIS A 82 -6.09 5.10 15.40
CA HIS A 82 -6.12 6.10 16.46
C HIS A 82 -4.72 6.46 16.94
N THR A 83 -3.78 5.53 17.11
CA THR A 83 -2.41 5.84 17.52
C THR A 83 -1.74 6.82 16.57
N PHE A 84 -1.90 6.63 15.26
CA PHE A 84 -1.39 7.55 14.24
C PHE A 84 -2.16 8.88 14.18
N ARG A 85 -3.48 8.84 14.35
CA ARG A 85 -4.33 10.03 14.43
C ARG A 85 -3.97 10.87 15.66
N ASP A 86 -3.90 10.27 16.83
CA ASP A 86 -3.45 10.85 18.10
C ASP A 86 -2.01 11.37 17.99
N LEU A 87 -1.16 10.69 17.21
CA LEU A 87 0.21 11.11 16.89
C LEU A 87 0.23 12.39 16.06
N VAL A 88 -0.52 12.43 14.97
CA VAL A 88 -0.68 13.62 14.12
C VAL A 88 -1.31 14.76 14.92
N GLU A 89 -2.34 14.47 15.71
CA GLU A 89 -2.99 15.42 16.59
C GLU A 89 -2.05 15.95 17.67
N SER A 90 -1.09 15.16 18.15
CA SER A 90 -0.13 15.59 19.17
C SER A 90 1.05 16.42 18.66
N MET A 91 1.22 16.57 17.34
CA MET A 91 2.32 17.36 16.78
C MET A 91 2.13 18.86 17.07
N PRO A 92 3.22 19.67 17.13
CA PRO A 92 3.16 21.07 17.54
C PRO A 92 2.12 21.89 16.77
N ARG A 93 1.04 22.24 17.47
CA ARG A 93 -0.12 22.95 16.92
C ARG A 93 0.17 24.44 16.81
N ARG A 94 0.91 24.87 15.80
CA ARG A 94 1.10 26.31 15.56
C ARG A 94 -0.23 26.91 15.08
N ASN A 95 -0.85 27.74 15.91
CA ASN A 95 -1.95 28.66 15.56
C ASN A 95 -3.27 28.04 15.04
N LEU A 96 -3.78 26.95 15.65
CA LEU A 96 -5.11 26.42 15.33
C LEU A 96 -6.14 26.80 16.42
N PRO A 97 -7.36 27.24 16.04
CA PRO A 97 -8.43 27.46 17.01
C PRO A 97 -8.90 26.11 17.62
N PRO A 98 -9.34 26.08 18.88
CA PRO A 98 -9.76 24.85 19.57
C PRO A 98 -10.81 24.03 18.81
N SER A 99 -11.72 24.67 18.07
CA SER A 99 -12.74 24.01 17.24
C SER A 99 -12.18 23.29 16.00
N ALA A 100 -10.99 23.66 15.54
CA ALA A 100 -10.30 22.99 14.43
C ALA A 100 -9.44 21.81 14.90
N VAL A 101 -9.19 21.70 16.20
CA VAL A 101 -8.35 20.65 16.81
C VAL A 101 -9.04 19.28 16.79
N GLU A 102 -10.36 19.25 17.02
CA GLU A 102 -11.15 18.01 17.04
C GLU A 102 -11.27 17.33 15.66
N ASN A 103 -10.89 18.03 14.58
CA ASN A 103 -11.11 17.57 13.20
C ASN A 103 -9.84 17.63 12.34
N VAL A 104 -8.64 17.66 12.93
CA VAL A 104 -7.36 17.70 12.18
C VAL A 104 -7.20 16.45 11.30
N GLY A 105 -7.53 15.29 11.86
CA GLY A 105 -7.44 14.01 11.18
C GLY A 105 -6.01 13.60 10.85
N GLY A 106 -5.88 12.67 9.92
CA GLY A 106 -4.60 12.07 9.51
C GLY A 106 -4.87 10.66 9.03
N LYS A 107 -4.15 10.20 8.00
CA LYS A 107 -4.45 8.91 7.39
C LYS A 107 -3.19 8.20 6.91
N ILE A 108 -3.14 6.89 7.16
CA ILE A 108 -2.13 6.01 6.58
C ILE A 108 -2.70 5.34 5.33
N PHE A 109 -1.91 5.33 4.27
CA PHE A 109 -2.22 4.62 3.03
C PHE A 109 -1.14 3.58 2.76
N THR A 110 -1.52 2.40 2.31
CA THR A 110 -0.56 1.44 1.76
C THR A 110 -0.36 1.64 0.28
N PHE A 111 0.82 1.26 -0.20
CA PHE A 111 1.10 1.17 -1.61
C PHE A 111 2.02 -0.01 -1.91
N GLY A 112 2.54 -0.10 -3.13
CA GLY A 112 3.51 -1.12 -3.48
C GLY A 112 2.92 -2.53 -3.53
N SER A 113 3.76 -3.56 -3.35
CA SER A 113 3.33 -4.94 -3.56
C SER A 113 2.27 -5.42 -2.57
N TYR A 114 2.29 -4.91 -1.34
CA TYR A 114 1.29 -5.23 -0.33
C TYR A 114 -0.09 -4.74 -0.77
N ARG A 115 -0.21 -3.45 -1.14
CA ARG A 115 -1.46 -2.88 -1.65
C ARG A 115 -1.94 -3.54 -2.95
N LEU A 116 -1.02 -3.94 -3.83
CA LEU A 116 -1.35 -4.67 -5.05
C LEU A 116 -1.86 -6.10 -4.75
N GLY A 117 -1.58 -6.66 -3.57
CA GLY A 117 -1.92 -8.04 -3.19
C GLY A 117 -1.02 -9.08 -3.87
N VAL A 118 0.26 -8.74 -4.07
CA VAL A 118 1.29 -9.59 -4.71
C VAL A 118 2.59 -9.59 -3.90
N HIS A 119 2.51 -9.25 -2.63
CA HIS A 119 3.60 -9.43 -1.68
C HIS A 119 3.83 -10.91 -1.42
N THR A 120 5.04 -11.22 -0.93
CA THR A 120 5.48 -12.57 -0.59
C THR A 120 5.75 -12.62 0.90
N LYS A 121 5.88 -13.81 1.48
CA LYS A 121 6.23 -13.96 2.90
C LYS A 121 7.52 -13.18 3.23
N GLY A 122 7.48 -12.42 4.33
CA GLY A 122 8.57 -11.56 4.76
C GLY A 122 8.84 -10.33 3.87
N ALA A 123 7.91 -9.97 2.97
CA ALA A 123 7.99 -8.70 2.26
C ALA A 123 7.69 -7.52 3.19
N ASP A 124 8.27 -6.38 2.86
CA ASP A 124 8.03 -5.11 3.51
C ASP A 124 6.65 -4.54 3.18
N ILE A 125 6.13 -3.73 4.11
CA ILE A 125 4.94 -2.93 3.92
C ILE A 125 5.36 -1.48 3.63
N ASP A 126 5.06 -1.05 2.40
CA ASP A 126 5.18 0.34 2.00
C ASP A 126 3.93 1.13 2.47
N ALA A 127 4.14 2.13 3.32
CA ALA A 127 3.09 2.95 3.91
C ALA A 127 3.36 4.44 3.73
N LEU A 128 2.30 5.24 3.65
CA LEU A 128 2.34 6.69 3.51
C LEU A 128 1.50 7.34 4.62
N CYS A 129 2.15 8.13 5.46
CA CYS A 129 1.48 9.03 6.40
C CYS A 129 1.08 10.34 5.70
N VAL A 130 -0.22 10.59 5.63
CA VAL A 130 -0.80 11.81 5.08
C VAL A 130 -1.28 12.70 6.22
N ALA A 131 -0.73 13.92 6.26
CA ALA A 131 -1.01 14.90 7.30
C ALA A 131 -1.47 16.25 6.69
N PRO A 132 -2.21 17.07 7.48
CA PRO A 132 -2.68 18.37 7.05
C PRO A 132 -1.58 19.43 7.00
N ARG A 133 -1.88 20.60 6.43
CA ARG A 133 -0.91 21.64 6.04
C ARG A 133 -0.04 22.20 7.17
N HIS A 134 -0.50 22.10 8.41
CA HIS A 134 0.19 22.64 9.58
C HIS A 134 1.21 21.66 10.18
N VAL A 135 1.20 20.40 9.75
CA VAL A 135 2.17 19.39 10.17
C VAL A 135 3.37 19.45 9.24
N GLU A 136 4.53 19.82 9.76
CA GLU A 136 5.77 19.92 8.99
C GLU A 136 6.47 18.56 8.90
N ARG A 137 7.35 18.40 7.91
CA ARG A 137 8.12 17.16 7.79
C ARG A 137 9.11 16.99 8.94
N SER A 138 9.65 18.08 9.47
CA SER A 138 10.45 18.05 10.69
C SER A 138 9.68 17.37 11.82
N ASP A 139 8.38 17.67 11.98
CA ASP A 139 7.56 17.05 13.03
C ASP A 139 7.43 15.52 12.83
N PHE A 140 7.42 15.06 11.58
CA PHE A 140 7.44 13.64 11.25
C PHE A 140 8.76 12.93 11.64
N PHE A 141 9.90 13.60 11.50
CA PHE A 141 11.20 13.01 11.86
C PHE A 141 11.64 13.28 13.30
N THR A 142 11.01 14.22 13.99
CA THR A 142 11.29 14.51 15.40
C THR A 142 10.18 13.98 16.30
N SER A 143 9.06 14.69 16.38
CA SER A 143 7.96 14.44 17.32
C SER A 143 7.34 13.06 17.10
N PHE A 144 7.10 12.71 15.83
CA PHE A 144 6.50 11.44 15.46
C PHE A 144 7.47 10.27 15.65
N PHE A 145 8.74 10.46 15.29
CA PHE A 145 9.79 9.47 15.50
C PHE A 145 9.99 9.13 16.98
N GLU A 146 10.08 10.14 17.86
CA GLU A 146 10.24 9.92 19.31
C GLU A 146 9.04 9.21 19.94
N LYS A 147 7.85 9.40 19.37
CA LYS A 147 6.66 8.67 19.81
C LYS A 147 6.65 7.22 19.33
N LEU A 148 7.06 6.93 18.09
CA LEU A 148 7.25 5.54 17.66
C LEU A 148 8.23 4.79 18.57
N LYS A 149 9.26 5.47 19.06
CA LYS A 149 10.25 4.91 19.98
C LYS A 149 9.68 4.53 21.36
N GLN A 150 8.51 5.04 21.74
CA GLN A 150 7.85 4.75 23.02
C GLN A 150 7.01 3.47 22.98
N HIS A 151 6.82 2.87 21.80
CA HIS A 151 6.06 1.64 21.62
C HIS A 151 7.01 0.43 21.64
N ASP A 152 6.81 -0.49 22.59
CA ASP A 152 7.66 -1.67 22.80
C ASP A 152 7.61 -2.67 21.62
N GLU A 153 6.52 -2.63 20.84
CA GLU A 153 6.30 -3.43 19.64
C GLU A 153 7.18 -2.98 18.46
N ILE A 154 7.65 -1.74 18.48
CA ILE A 154 8.49 -1.15 17.44
C ILE A 154 9.96 -1.48 17.68
N LYS A 155 10.56 -2.19 16.74
CA LYS A 155 11.96 -2.59 16.72
C LYS A 155 12.68 -2.00 15.51
N ASP A 156 14.01 -1.97 15.55
CA ASP A 156 14.85 -1.52 14.42
C ASP A 156 14.47 -0.14 13.83
N LEU A 157 13.96 0.77 14.68
CA LEU A 157 13.50 2.10 14.26
C LEU A 157 14.68 2.98 13.78
N ARG A 158 14.58 3.49 12.56
CA ARG A 158 15.57 4.37 11.94
C ARG A 158 14.93 5.36 10.98
N ALA A 159 15.48 6.57 10.91
CA ALA A 159 15.07 7.61 9.98
C ALA A 159 16.11 7.79 8.86
N VAL A 160 15.66 8.02 7.63
CA VAL A 160 16.51 8.35 6.48
C VAL A 160 15.93 9.60 5.80
N GLU A 161 16.41 10.77 6.22
CA GLU A 161 15.89 12.07 5.77
C GLU A 161 16.48 12.53 4.43
N ASP A 162 17.74 12.22 4.17
CA ASP A 162 18.51 12.68 3.00
C ASP A 162 18.31 11.83 1.74
N ALA A 163 17.42 10.83 1.80
CA ALA A 163 17.09 9.99 0.65
C ALA A 163 16.30 10.78 -0.41
N PHE A 164 16.27 10.26 -1.65
CA PHE A 164 15.43 10.80 -2.74
C PHE A 164 13.97 10.98 -2.31
N VAL A 165 13.50 10.06 -1.45
CA VAL A 165 12.20 10.04 -0.79
C VAL A 165 12.45 9.78 0.70
N PRO A 166 12.26 10.78 1.57
CA PRO A 166 12.49 10.63 3.00
C PRO A 166 11.57 9.57 3.63
N VAL A 167 12.11 8.72 4.50
CA VAL A 167 11.41 7.54 5.04
C VAL A 167 11.82 7.25 6.49
N ILE A 168 10.87 6.82 7.31
CA ILE A 168 11.13 6.14 8.58
C ILE A 168 10.94 4.64 8.35
N LYS A 169 11.92 3.85 8.77
CA LYS A 169 11.90 2.39 8.66
C LYS A 169 11.88 1.78 10.05
N PHE A 170 11.08 0.76 10.26
CA PHE A 170 11.04 0.02 11.51
C PHE A 170 10.49 -1.39 11.29
N LYS A 171 10.59 -2.23 12.31
CA LYS A 171 9.88 -3.50 12.40
C LYS A 171 8.77 -3.39 13.41
N PHE A 172 7.60 -3.89 13.05
CA PHE A 172 6.46 -4.00 13.92
C PHE A 172 5.98 -5.46 13.90
N ASP A 173 6.00 -6.13 15.05
CA ASP A 173 5.73 -7.58 15.17
C ASP A 173 6.49 -8.45 14.17
N GLY A 174 7.74 -8.07 13.88
CA GLY A 174 8.61 -8.79 12.94
C GLY A 174 8.39 -8.43 11.46
N ILE A 175 7.41 -7.60 11.14
CA ILE A 175 7.14 -7.10 9.77
C ILE A 175 7.89 -5.81 9.53
N GLU A 176 8.66 -5.73 8.44
CA GLU A 176 9.37 -4.50 8.05
C GLU A 176 8.39 -3.48 7.44
N ILE A 177 8.42 -2.24 7.94
CA ILE A 177 7.58 -1.13 7.49
C ILE A 177 8.47 0.01 6.98
N ASP A 178 8.22 0.43 5.74
CA ASP A 178 8.77 1.64 5.12
C ASP A 178 7.69 2.73 5.14
N LEU A 179 7.78 3.66 6.10
CA LEU A 179 6.79 4.73 6.31
C LEU A 179 7.26 6.05 5.71
N LEU A 180 6.59 6.47 4.63
CA LEU A 180 6.75 7.75 3.98
C LEU A 180 5.87 8.83 4.62
N PHE A 181 6.16 10.10 4.31
CA PHE A 181 5.35 11.23 4.75
C PHE A 181 4.97 12.16 3.59
N ALA A 182 3.71 12.60 3.58
CA ALA A 182 3.22 13.66 2.72
C ALA A 182 2.31 14.62 3.48
N ARG A 183 2.64 15.91 3.36
CA ARG A 183 1.82 17.02 3.84
C ARG A 183 0.94 17.53 2.70
N LEU A 184 -0.37 17.57 2.89
CA LEU A 184 -1.32 18.13 1.92
C LEU A 184 -1.68 19.58 2.26
N ALA A 185 -2.08 20.35 1.24
CA ALA A 185 -2.57 21.72 1.40
C ALA A 185 -4.00 21.81 1.96
N LEU A 186 -4.37 20.88 2.85
CA LEU A 186 -5.69 20.80 3.49
C LEU A 186 -5.59 21.21 4.96
N GLN A 187 -6.65 21.80 5.50
CA GLN A 187 -6.72 22.13 6.94
C GLN A 187 -6.90 20.88 7.80
N SER A 188 -7.65 19.93 7.28
CA SER A 188 -7.94 18.63 7.87
C SER A 188 -7.87 17.54 6.81
N ILE A 189 -7.61 16.30 7.24
CA ILE A 189 -7.58 15.13 6.36
C ILE A 189 -8.91 14.37 6.50
N PRO A 190 -9.76 14.32 5.46
CA PRO A 190 -11.04 13.62 5.54
C PRO A 190 -10.86 12.10 5.42
N ASP A 191 -11.72 11.33 6.09
CA ASP A 191 -11.65 9.86 6.09
C ASP A 191 -11.85 9.25 4.69
N ASN A 192 -12.65 9.91 3.85
CA ASN A 192 -12.91 9.52 2.46
C ASN A 192 -11.91 10.12 1.45
N LEU A 193 -10.75 10.62 1.90
CA LEU A 193 -9.71 11.19 1.03
C LEU A 193 -9.27 10.18 -0.05
N ASP A 194 -9.37 10.61 -1.31
CA ASP A 194 -8.86 9.92 -2.50
C ASP A 194 -7.63 10.67 -3.03
N LEU A 195 -6.47 10.00 -3.01
CA LEU A 195 -5.19 10.60 -3.41
C LEU A 195 -5.02 10.75 -4.93
N ARG A 196 -5.93 10.20 -5.76
CA ARG A 196 -5.83 10.24 -7.22
C ARG A 196 -6.08 11.63 -7.81
N GLY A 197 -6.79 12.51 -7.11
CA GLY A 197 -7.09 13.86 -7.59
C GLY A 197 -5.83 14.73 -7.78
N ASP A 198 -5.59 15.21 -8.99
CA ASP A 198 -4.42 16.07 -9.32
C ASP A 198 -4.40 17.40 -8.58
N SER A 199 -5.56 17.88 -8.13
CA SER A 199 -5.68 19.09 -7.32
C SER A 199 -4.89 19.01 -6.03
N LEU A 200 -4.70 17.80 -5.47
CA LEU A 200 -3.94 17.57 -4.25
C LEU A 200 -2.43 17.83 -4.41
N LEU A 201 -1.92 17.80 -5.65
CA LEU A 201 -0.49 17.98 -5.93
C LEU A 201 -0.07 19.47 -6.06
N ARG A 202 -1.05 20.39 -6.08
CA ARG A 202 -0.78 21.82 -6.29
C ARG A 202 0.00 22.40 -5.11
N ASN A 203 1.05 23.15 -5.41
CA ASN A 203 1.89 23.86 -4.43
C ASN A 203 2.49 22.97 -3.34
N LEU A 204 2.71 21.68 -3.62
CA LEU A 204 3.41 20.77 -2.72
C LEU A 204 4.92 20.79 -2.94
N ASP A 205 5.66 20.60 -1.85
CA ASP A 205 7.09 20.32 -1.90
C ASP A 205 7.35 19.05 -2.73
N ILE A 206 8.40 19.06 -3.56
CA ILE A 206 8.72 17.98 -4.49
C ILE A 206 8.84 16.62 -3.80
N ARG A 207 9.32 16.59 -2.55
CA ARG A 207 9.48 15.34 -1.80
C ARG A 207 8.11 14.81 -1.34
N CYS A 208 7.12 15.68 -1.06
CA CYS A 208 5.74 15.24 -0.83
C CYS A 208 5.11 14.66 -2.10
N ILE A 209 5.34 15.28 -3.27
CA ILE A 209 4.86 14.76 -4.56
C ILE A 209 5.43 13.36 -4.80
N ARG A 210 6.73 13.19 -4.55
CA ARG A 210 7.36 11.87 -4.64
C ARG A 210 6.72 10.87 -3.66
N SER A 211 6.53 11.21 -2.39
CA SER A 211 5.88 10.31 -1.43
C SER A 211 4.45 9.90 -1.86
N LEU A 212 3.66 10.83 -2.41
CA LEU A 212 2.29 10.58 -2.88
C LEU A 212 2.22 9.67 -4.11
N ASN A 213 3.24 9.70 -4.97
CA ASN A 213 3.25 8.94 -6.21
C ASN A 213 3.18 7.42 -5.97
N GLY A 214 3.73 6.92 -4.87
CA GLY A 214 3.63 5.49 -4.52
C GLY A 214 2.17 5.02 -4.45
N CYS A 215 1.35 5.70 -3.64
CA CYS A 215 -0.08 5.42 -3.52
C CYS A 215 -0.83 5.65 -4.83
N ARG A 216 -0.59 6.80 -5.48
CA ARG A 216 -1.29 7.17 -6.72
C ARG A 216 -1.05 6.17 -7.84
N VAL A 217 0.20 5.80 -8.11
CA VAL A 217 0.55 4.81 -9.13
C VAL A 217 -0.09 3.47 -8.82
N THR A 218 -0.03 3.04 -7.56
CA THR A 218 -0.59 1.75 -7.16
C THR A 218 -2.11 1.69 -7.37
N ASP A 219 -2.83 2.73 -6.95
CA ASP A 219 -4.28 2.79 -7.10
C ASP A 219 -4.70 2.98 -8.57
N GLU A 220 -3.93 3.74 -9.37
CA GLU A 220 -4.14 3.85 -10.82
C GLU A 220 -3.95 2.50 -11.53
N ILE A 221 -2.90 1.75 -11.21
CA ILE A 221 -2.71 0.39 -11.76
C ILE A 221 -3.95 -0.47 -11.45
N LEU A 222 -4.43 -0.48 -10.21
CA LEU A 222 -5.61 -1.25 -9.82
C LEU A 222 -6.91 -0.76 -10.47
N TYR A 223 -6.98 0.52 -10.85
CA TYR A 223 -8.11 1.10 -11.56
C TYR A 223 -8.09 0.80 -13.06
N LEU A 224 -6.89 0.66 -13.64
CA LEU A 224 -6.66 0.48 -15.09
C LEU A 224 -6.63 -0.98 -15.53
N VAL A 225 -6.74 -1.95 -14.62
CA VAL A 225 -6.79 -3.38 -14.95
C VAL A 225 -8.23 -3.89 -15.04
N PRO A 226 -8.61 -4.63 -16.10
CA PRO A 226 -9.98 -5.13 -16.28
C PRO A 226 -10.35 -6.26 -15.30
N ASN A 227 -9.37 -7.07 -14.89
CA ASN A 227 -9.54 -8.13 -13.91
C ASN A 227 -8.34 -8.14 -12.94
N LYS A 228 -8.61 -7.83 -11.66
CA LYS A 228 -7.58 -7.70 -10.62
C LYS A 228 -6.96 -9.03 -10.22
N GLU A 229 -7.73 -10.11 -10.22
CA GLU A 229 -7.25 -11.45 -9.84
C GLU A 229 -6.27 -11.99 -10.88
N ASN A 230 -6.64 -11.92 -12.16
CA ASN A 230 -5.77 -12.29 -13.27
C ASN A 230 -4.48 -11.45 -13.27
N PHE A 231 -4.60 -10.15 -13.02
CA PHE A 231 -3.46 -9.25 -12.89
C PHE A 231 -2.53 -9.69 -11.75
N ARG A 232 -3.06 -9.94 -10.55
CA ARG A 232 -2.27 -10.37 -9.38
C ARG A 232 -1.54 -11.68 -9.63
N LEU A 233 -2.23 -12.68 -10.15
CA LEU A 233 -1.63 -13.99 -10.45
C LEU A 233 -0.52 -13.86 -11.48
N THR A 234 -0.77 -13.12 -12.56
CA THR A 234 0.23 -12.85 -13.61
C THR A 234 1.43 -12.11 -13.03
N LEU A 235 1.20 -11.07 -12.23
CA LEU A 235 2.27 -10.28 -11.63
C LEU A 235 3.11 -11.10 -10.64
N ARG A 236 2.51 -12.01 -9.85
CA ARG A 236 3.26 -12.96 -9.01
C ARG A 236 4.19 -13.84 -9.86
N ALA A 237 3.69 -14.40 -10.95
CA ALA A 237 4.48 -15.23 -11.86
C ALA A 237 5.64 -14.45 -12.49
N ILE A 238 5.38 -13.24 -12.98
CA ILE A 238 6.40 -12.37 -13.59
C ILE A 238 7.44 -11.92 -12.56
N LYS A 239 7.03 -11.57 -11.33
CA LYS A 239 7.96 -11.23 -10.23
C LYS A 239 8.88 -12.41 -9.91
N LEU A 240 8.34 -13.62 -9.79
CA LEU A 240 9.13 -14.83 -9.54
C LEU A 240 10.10 -15.12 -10.68
N TRP A 241 9.63 -15.06 -11.92
CA TRP A 241 10.44 -15.27 -13.12
C TRP A 241 11.60 -14.26 -13.20
N ALA A 242 11.33 -12.98 -12.97
CA ALA A 242 12.34 -11.92 -13.04
C ALA A 242 13.40 -12.06 -11.94
N LYS A 243 13.01 -12.45 -10.72
CA LYS A 243 13.96 -12.74 -9.63
C LYS A 243 14.92 -13.88 -9.98
N ARG A 244 14.47 -14.87 -10.76
CA ARG A 244 15.28 -16.04 -11.14
C ARG A 244 16.09 -15.89 -12.41
N SER A 245 15.61 -15.04 -13.31
CA SER A 245 16.26 -14.81 -14.60
C SER A 245 17.34 -13.73 -14.51
N ALA A 246 17.46 -13.04 -13.36
CA ALA A 246 18.53 -12.08 -13.14
C ALA A 246 19.89 -12.79 -13.17
N PRO A 247 20.85 -12.33 -13.98
CA PRO A 247 22.20 -12.88 -13.97
C PRO A 247 22.83 -12.72 -12.57
N PRO A 248 23.73 -13.62 -12.14
CA PRO A 248 24.44 -13.46 -10.89
C PRO A 248 25.18 -12.11 -10.87
N PRO A 249 25.26 -11.44 -9.71
CA PRO A 249 25.90 -10.13 -9.63
C PRO A 249 27.39 -10.24 -9.97
N TYR A 250 27.76 -9.88 -11.20
CA TYR A 250 29.14 -9.59 -11.54
C TYR A 250 29.48 -8.21 -10.99
N GLY A 251 30.25 -8.16 -9.90
CA GLY A 251 30.98 -6.97 -9.45
C GLY A 251 30.13 -5.73 -9.10
N GLY A 252 29.79 -5.59 -7.81
CA GLY A 252 29.72 -4.26 -7.17
C GLY A 252 28.64 -3.28 -7.60
N SER A 253 27.66 -3.67 -8.42
CA SER A 253 26.50 -2.82 -8.72
C SER A 253 25.23 -3.66 -8.81
N SER A 254 24.27 -3.35 -7.94
CA SER A 254 22.99 -4.05 -7.82
C SER A 254 22.18 -3.91 -9.12
N PHE A 255 22.23 -4.92 -9.98
CA PHE A 255 21.31 -5.06 -11.10
C PHE A 255 19.94 -5.42 -10.54
N ARG A 256 19.07 -4.40 -10.37
CA ARG A 256 17.68 -4.61 -9.98
C ARG A 256 16.89 -5.14 -11.18
N PRO A 257 16.07 -6.20 -11.05
CA PRO A 257 15.24 -6.69 -12.14
C PRO A 257 14.29 -5.59 -12.62
N LEU A 258 14.06 -5.50 -13.94
CA LEU A 258 13.12 -4.57 -14.61
C LEU A 258 11.70 -4.50 -13.98
N VAL A 259 11.32 -5.48 -13.16
CA VAL A 259 10.05 -5.50 -12.41
C VAL A 259 10.06 -4.55 -11.21
N SER A 260 11.23 -4.12 -10.71
CA SER A 260 11.33 -3.02 -9.74
C SER A 260 11.18 -1.63 -10.39
N GLY A 261 11.11 -1.55 -11.73
CA GLY A 261 10.97 -0.30 -12.47
C GLY A 261 9.52 0.10 -12.80
N ILE A 262 8.55 -0.78 -12.55
CA ILE A 262 7.11 -0.48 -12.76
C ILE A 262 6.52 0.30 -11.57
N LEU A 263 7.24 0.37 -10.45
CA LEU A 263 7.01 1.30 -9.35
C LEU A 263 8.29 2.13 -9.18
N PRO A 264 8.27 3.46 -9.35
CA PRO A 264 9.48 4.27 -9.30
C PRO A 264 9.90 4.53 -7.84
N PHE A 265 10.09 3.47 -7.05
CA PHE A 265 10.59 3.58 -5.68
C PHE A 265 11.49 2.39 -5.39
N ARG A 266 12.78 2.56 -5.70
CA ARG A 266 13.88 2.23 -4.79
C ARG A 266 15.21 2.62 -5.46
N SER A 267 15.87 3.60 -4.86
CA SER A 267 17.32 3.83 -4.93
C SER A 267 18.05 2.57 -4.48
#